data_AF-A0AA92R8A0-F1
#
_entry.id   AF-A0AA92R8A0-F1
#
_cell.length_a   1.000
_cell.length_b   1.000
_cell.length_c   1.000
_cell.angle_alpha   90.00
_cell.angle_beta   90.00
_cell.angle_gamma   90.00
#
_symmetry.space_group_name_H-M   'P 1'
#
loop_
_entity.id
_entity.type
_entity.pdbx_description
1 polymer ?
#
loop_
_entity_poly.entity_id
_entity_poly.type
_entity_poly.pdbx_seq_one_letter_code
_entity_poly.pdbx_strand_id
1 'polypeptide(L)'
;MIKPISVTVLFSESKMLEEKDYSIEDFEQLAHEVAAKCELGYEKTDVKVTFDSGTIFNIDLSLGRGCDKSIKERLGKLKSYVEEFKERLTREELLEFGFLTKVDLEDIDNSKNKALYSSIIAEEAKRKEEEEKKAYEERQKRIMEHRKAVEAFQDNLSIPEDAQAVIVAKFTSMSDRSDPYTDYYETQTNRTIILAWSKHTRDLFSEMRKAALNHQDTAALSDKELSTEHREKYSMGRGFYLTNKDYIRCGIEIRKIVLNTNDKKSSVPYGEIAIPEKKVTGKKTENSSNQSEVDLKNSIVGKAKPIEVMHHTKKGHLVFVVNFEEKQSPDVFKSLLSVAKENNGYYSKFKSDGAIPGFHFTDRSDVNGFFKCIGMLADYSCLNEPSSNGQQDNSNKEPIKLNHSEVVSVESGKEKEGQGSSYIKSMIANKKKQHEDVKKWIGFTKVITVQVGSFPQEQIDKQSFLDMSELFLMSEPIVSNNTVVYSYEDTIFTLELEANISLNVH
;
A
#
# COMPACT_ATOMS: atom_id res chain seq x y z
N MET A 1 52.11 12.45 47.63
CA MET A 1 50.65 12.32 47.35
C MET A 1 50.24 10.92 47.80
N ILE A 2 48.99 10.52 47.62
CA ILE A 2 48.49 9.18 48.02
C ILE A 2 48.23 8.37 46.75
N LYS A 3 48.77 7.17 46.62
CA LYS A 3 48.68 6.33 45.40
C LYS A 3 47.88 5.04 45.64
N PRO A 4 46.96 4.66 44.74
CA PRO A 4 46.28 3.37 44.82
C PRO A 4 47.26 2.23 44.48
N ILE A 5 47.20 1.12 45.23
CA ILE A 5 48.09 -0.05 45.10
C ILE A 5 47.34 -1.28 44.56
N SER A 6 46.13 -1.54 45.09
CA SER A 6 45.34 -2.71 44.72
C SER A 6 43.84 -2.45 44.80
N VAL A 7 43.08 -3.32 44.13
CA VAL A 7 41.62 -3.29 44.06
C VAL A 7 41.09 -4.66 44.47
N THR A 8 40.37 -4.77 45.59
CA THR A 8 39.54 -5.94 45.84
C THR A 8 38.19 -5.72 45.15
N VAL A 9 37.76 -6.65 44.29
CA VAL A 9 36.36 -6.71 43.84
C VAL A 9 35.53 -7.38 44.92
N LEU A 10 34.46 -6.72 45.36
CA LEU A 10 33.51 -7.25 46.35
C LEU A 10 32.24 -7.81 45.69
N PHE A 11 31.87 -7.27 44.54
CA PHE A 11 30.72 -7.68 43.73
C PHE A 11 30.88 -7.21 42.28
N SER A 12 30.34 -7.94 41.30
CA SER A 12 30.17 -7.44 39.94
C SER A 12 28.98 -8.11 39.22
N GLU A 13 28.07 -7.31 38.68
CA GLU A 13 26.93 -7.80 37.88
C GLU A 13 27.41 -8.51 36.59
N SER A 14 28.58 -8.11 36.07
CA SER A 14 29.18 -8.60 34.83
C SER A 14 29.55 -10.09 34.83
N LYS A 15 29.93 -10.62 36.00
CA LYS A 15 30.63 -11.91 36.18
C LYS A 15 31.92 -12.07 35.35
N MET A 16 32.42 -10.99 34.75
CA MET A 16 33.74 -10.93 34.09
C MET A 16 34.85 -10.52 35.06
N LEU A 17 34.49 -9.85 36.16
CA LEU A 17 35.35 -9.61 37.31
C LEU A 17 35.02 -10.64 38.40
N GLU A 18 36.06 -11.31 38.92
CA GLU A 18 35.97 -12.29 40.00
C GLU A 18 36.14 -11.59 41.36
N GLU A 19 35.53 -12.12 42.42
CA GLU A 19 35.68 -11.62 43.80
C GLU A 19 37.08 -11.92 44.36
N LYS A 20 38.06 -11.10 43.98
CA LYS A 20 39.48 -11.22 44.39
C LYS A 20 40.21 -9.88 44.38
N ASP A 21 41.46 -9.90 44.86
CA ASP A 21 42.40 -8.80 44.72
C ASP A 21 43.04 -8.76 43.33
N TYR A 22 43.10 -7.57 42.74
CA TYR A 22 43.76 -7.24 41.48
C TYR A 22 44.83 -6.17 41.69
N SER A 23 45.85 -6.16 40.83
CA SER A 23 46.68 -4.95 40.66
C SER A 23 45.87 -3.85 39.99
N ILE A 24 46.34 -2.59 40.07
CA ILE A 24 45.70 -1.49 39.36
C ILE A 24 45.69 -1.74 37.84
N GLU A 25 46.79 -2.25 37.28
CA GLU A 25 46.93 -2.48 35.83
C GLU A 25 45.96 -3.58 35.33
N ASP A 26 45.87 -4.71 36.05
CA ASP A 26 44.97 -5.82 35.69
C ASP A 26 43.49 -5.39 35.76
N PHE A 27 43.12 -4.68 36.84
CA PHE A 27 41.75 -4.18 37.00
C PHE A 27 41.42 -3.16 35.91
N GLU A 28 42.33 -2.23 35.62
CA GLU A 28 42.13 -1.19 34.62
C GLU A 28 41.96 -1.75 33.20
N GLN A 29 42.69 -2.81 32.83
CA GLN A 29 42.44 -3.50 31.56
C GLN A 29 41.04 -4.14 31.55
N LEU A 30 40.72 -4.96 32.56
CA LEU A 30 39.45 -5.68 32.61
C LEU A 30 38.25 -4.73 32.68
N ALA A 31 38.33 -3.62 33.41
CA ALA A 31 37.28 -2.60 33.48
C ALA A 31 36.99 -1.97 32.11
N HIS A 32 38.00 -1.75 31.26
CA HIS A 32 37.80 -1.28 29.90
C HIS A 32 37.20 -2.37 28.99
N GLU A 33 37.61 -3.65 29.15
CA GLU A 33 37.02 -4.77 28.40
C GLU A 33 35.54 -5.02 28.75
N VAL A 34 35.20 -4.91 30.04
CA VAL A 34 33.81 -4.95 30.54
C VAL A 34 33.04 -3.77 29.98
N ALA A 35 33.52 -2.54 30.19
CA ALA A 35 32.83 -1.34 29.72
C ALA A 35 32.67 -1.29 28.18
N ALA A 36 33.57 -1.93 27.43
CA ALA A 36 33.46 -2.06 25.97
C ALA A 36 32.31 -2.97 25.52
N LYS A 37 31.99 -4.05 26.25
CA LYS A 37 30.93 -5.01 25.88
C LYS A 37 29.52 -4.53 26.28
N CYS A 38 29.43 -3.70 27.32
CA CYS A 38 28.17 -3.44 28.00
C CYS A 38 27.41 -2.25 27.38
N GLU A 39 26.61 -2.56 26.35
CA GLU A 39 25.91 -1.58 25.51
C GLU A 39 24.81 -0.80 26.24
N LEU A 40 24.07 -1.45 27.15
CA LEU A 40 22.92 -0.86 27.85
C LEU A 40 23.29 -0.01 29.09
N GLY A 41 24.58 0.00 29.46
CA GLY A 41 25.13 0.78 30.58
C GLY A 41 24.95 0.16 31.97
N TYR A 42 25.67 0.74 32.93
CA TYR A 42 25.62 0.50 34.38
C TYR A 42 25.66 -0.97 34.86
N GLU A 43 26.68 -1.74 34.49
CA GLU A 43 27.02 -2.92 35.30
C GLU A 43 27.63 -2.47 36.64
N LYS A 44 26.91 -2.70 37.74
CA LYS A 44 27.40 -2.37 39.07
C LYS A 44 28.55 -3.29 39.44
N THR A 45 29.63 -2.69 39.93
CA THR A 45 30.80 -3.38 40.42
C THR A 45 31.27 -2.65 41.67
N ASP A 46 31.11 -3.30 42.82
CA ASP A 46 31.48 -2.72 44.11
C ASP A 46 32.92 -3.14 44.40
N VAL A 47 33.81 -2.16 44.58
CA VAL A 47 35.24 -2.40 44.81
C VAL A 47 35.73 -1.72 46.07
N LYS A 48 36.90 -2.16 46.53
CA LYS A 48 37.61 -1.63 47.68
C LYS A 48 39.05 -1.35 47.25
N VAL A 49 39.40 -0.06 47.14
CA VAL A 49 40.72 0.40 46.74
C VAL A 49 41.60 0.57 47.97
N THR A 50 42.79 -0.01 47.93
CA THR A 50 43.82 0.13 48.98
C THR A 50 44.90 1.10 48.52
N PHE A 51 45.27 2.05 49.37
CA PHE A 51 46.26 3.10 49.06
C PHE A 51 47.57 2.93 49.85
N ASP A 52 48.65 3.54 49.35
CA ASP A 52 49.98 3.58 49.97
C ASP A 52 50.02 4.20 51.38
N SER A 53 49.06 5.06 51.70
CA SER A 53 48.81 5.59 53.05
C SER A 53 48.27 4.55 54.05
N GLY A 54 47.96 3.33 53.61
CA GLY A 54 47.19 2.36 54.38
C GLY A 54 45.69 2.68 54.45
N THR A 55 45.23 3.72 53.74
CA THR A 55 43.80 4.04 53.60
C THR A 55 43.12 2.98 52.74
N ILE A 56 41.91 2.59 53.13
CA ILE A 56 41.03 1.69 52.39
C ILE A 56 39.75 2.46 52.10
N PHE A 57 39.27 2.39 50.86
CA PHE A 57 38.08 3.14 50.42
C PHE A 57 37.19 2.27 49.53
N ASN A 58 35.91 2.19 49.88
CA ASN A 58 34.91 1.48 49.07
C ASN A 58 34.41 2.41 47.96
N ILE A 59 34.22 1.86 46.75
CA ILE A 59 33.78 2.61 45.58
C ILE A 59 32.77 1.77 44.80
N ASP A 60 31.56 2.32 44.64
CA ASP A 60 30.58 1.79 43.70
C ASP A 60 30.99 2.25 42.29
N LEU A 61 31.30 1.33 41.37
CA LEU A 61 31.49 1.63 39.95
C LEU A 61 30.25 1.21 39.15
N SER A 62 29.94 1.99 38.12
CA SER A 62 29.00 1.60 37.07
C SER A 62 29.79 1.46 35.78
N LEU A 63 30.17 0.23 35.42
CA LEU A 63 30.94 -0.03 34.20
C LEU A 63 30.02 -0.05 32.97
N GLY A 64 30.45 0.55 31.87
CA GLY A 64 29.69 0.55 30.61
C GLY A 64 30.02 1.72 29.69
N ARG A 65 29.59 1.63 28.43
CA ARG A 65 29.95 2.60 27.37
C ARG A 65 29.59 4.05 27.70
N GLY A 66 28.44 4.27 28.35
CA GLY A 66 27.96 5.58 28.81
C GLY A 66 28.33 5.95 30.26
N CYS A 67 29.10 5.11 30.95
CA CYS A 67 29.33 5.20 32.40
C CYS A 67 30.85 5.28 32.71
N ASP A 68 31.30 4.75 33.84
CA ASP A 68 32.74 4.63 34.13
C ASP A 68 33.38 3.54 33.28
N LYS A 69 34.64 3.74 32.88
CA LYS A 69 35.46 2.72 32.19
C LYS A 69 36.64 2.23 33.03
N SER A 70 36.86 2.85 34.19
CA SER A 70 38.08 2.72 34.99
C SER A 70 37.92 3.24 36.41
N ILE A 71 38.74 2.74 37.34
CA ILE A 71 38.90 3.33 38.67
C ILE A 71 39.64 4.67 38.57
N LYS A 72 40.56 4.86 37.62
CA LYS A 72 41.16 6.17 37.33
C LYS A 72 40.08 7.21 36.98
N GLU A 73 39.12 6.88 36.12
CA GLU A 73 38.01 7.78 35.78
C GLU A 73 37.10 8.06 36.99
N ARG A 74 36.74 7.02 37.76
CA ARG A 74 35.88 7.15 38.94
C ARG A 74 36.53 7.96 40.06
N LEU A 75 37.78 7.67 40.43
CA LEU A 75 38.56 8.44 41.41
C LEU A 75 38.80 9.88 40.93
N GLY A 76 39.03 10.10 39.63
CA GLY A 76 39.12 11.44 39.05
C GLY A 76 37.83 12.25 39.26
N LYS A 77 36.68 11.68 38.92
CA LYS A 77 35.35 12.29 39.14
C LYS A 77 35.11 12.62 40.63
N LEU A 78 35.40 11.67 41.53
CA LEU A 78 35.23 11.85 42.97
C LEU A 78 36.19 12.91 43.53
N LYS A 79 37.45 12.94 43.07
CA LYS A 79 38.42 13.98 43.45
C LYS A 79 37.93 15.37 43.05
N SER A 80 37.54 15.57 41.79
CA SER A 80 37.01 16.86 41.32
C SER A 80 35.74 17.28 42.08
N TYR A 81 34.86 16.34 42.40
CA TYR A 81 33.67 16.62 43.23
C TYR A 81 34.04 17.10 44.64
N VAL A 82 34.98 16.44 45.33
CA VAL A 82 35.43 16.84 46.67
C VAL A 82 36.21 18.17 46.63
N GLU A 83 36.87 18.49 45.52
CA GLU A 83 37.54 19.78 45.32
C GLU A 83 36.54 20.93 45.06
N GLU A 84 35.51 20.72 44.22
CA GLU A 84 34.46 21.70 43.90
C GLU A 84 33.54 21.98 45.09
N PHE A 85 33.06 20.94 45.78
CA PHE A 85 32.06 21.07 46.85
C PHE A 85 32.67 21.21 48.26
N LYS A 86 34.00 21.37 48.36
CA LYS A 86 34.77 21.35 49.61
C LYS A 86 34.24 22.25 50.74
N GLU A 87 33.73 23.44 50.41
CA GLU A 87 33.19 24.41 51.39
C GLU A 87 31.76 24.09 51.84
N ARG A 88 31.08 23.16 51.13
CA ARG A 88 29.70 22.74 51.37
C ARG A 88 29.60 21.36 52.03
N LEU A 89 30.66 20.56 51.98
CA LEU A 89 30.76 19.28 52.70
C LEU A 89 30.79 19.49 54.22
N THR A 90 30.16 18.60 54.95
CA THR A 90 30.20 18.53 56.41
C THR A 90 31.58 18.14 56.92
N ARG A 91 31.81 18.30 58.23
CA ARG A 91 33.07 17.86 58.88
C ARG A 91 33.28 16.35 58.81
N GLU A 92 32.21 15.58 58.73
CA GLU A 92 32.24 14.11 58.66
C GLU A 92 32.63 13.68 57.24
N GLU A 93 31.97 14.21 56.21
CA GLU A 93 32.35 14.00 54.80
C GLU A 93 33.78 14.50 54.50
N LEU A 94 34.23 15.59 55.12
CA LEU A 94 35.61 16.07 54.96
C LEU A 94 36.67 15.20 55.67
N LEU A 95 36.28 14.43 56.69
CA LEU A 95 37.14 13.40 57.31
C LEU A 95 37.19 12.14 56.45
N GLU A 96 36.05 11.73 55.88
CA GLU A 96 35.91 10.51 55.07
C GLU A 96 36.49 10.67 53.66
N PHE A 97 36.07 11.70 52.91
CA PHE A 97 36.42 11.89 51.50
C PHE A 97 37.57 12.88 51.27
N GLY A 98 37.93 13.68 52.28
CA GLY A 98 38.93 14.75 52.12
C GLY A 98 40.33 14.30 51.68
N PHE A 99 40.68 13.02 51.88
CA PHE A 99 41.93 12.44 51.39
C PHE A 99 41.99 12.31 49.86
N LEU A 100 40.84 12.21 49.17
CA LEU A 100 40.75 12.07 47.71
C LEU A 100 41.40 13.25 46.97
N THR A 101 41.34 14.46 47.54
CA THR A 101 42.06 15.65 47.06
C THR A 101 43.58 15.46 46.97
N LYS A 102 44.14 14.55 47.77
CA LYS A 102 45.57 14.22 47.83
C LYS A 102 45.92 12.97 47.04
N VAL A 103 44.94 12.30 46.43
CA VAL A 103 45.18 11.12 45.59
C VAL A 103 45.84 11.55 44.29
N ASP A 104 46.89 10.81 43.93
CA ASP A 104 47.62 10.88 42.69
C ASP A 104 47.19 9.70 41.81
N LEU A 105 46.99 10.00 40.53
CA LEU A 105 46.53 9.08 39.50
C LEU A 105 47.43 9.14 38.26
N GLU A 106 48.53 9.91 38.28
CA GLU A 106 49.37 10.17 37.11
C GLU A 106 49.98 8.88 36.56
N ASP A 107 50.53 8.03 37.43
CA ASP A 107 51.15 6.73 37.13
C ASP A 107 50.27 5.76 36.31
N ILE A 108 48.94 5.85 36.42
CA ILE A 108 48.00 4.87 35.83
C ILE A 108 47.82 5.15 34.32
N ASP A 109 48.66 4.61 33.45
CA ASP A 109 48.53 4.83 32.00
C ASP A 109 47.46 3.95 31.32
N ASN A 110 46.28 4.53 31.13
CA ASN A 110 45.19 3.93 30.36
C ASN A 110 45.25 4.21 28.84
N SER A 111 46.36 4.68 28.27
CA SER A 111 46.49 4.93 26.82
C SER A 111 46.14 3.71 25.98
N LYS A 112 46.71 2.54 26.34
CA LYS A 112 46.46 1.24 25.69
C LYS A 112 45.02 0.78 25.90
N ASN A 113 44.52 0.86 27.12
CA ASN A 113 43.17 0.40 27.49
C ASN A 113 42.08 1.19 26.74
N LYS A 114 42.27 2.50 26.55
CA LYS A 114 41.42 3.36 25.74
C LYS A 114 41.50 3.05 24.23
N ALA A 115 42.67 2.67 23.73
CA ALA A 115 42.84 2.24 22.34
C ALA A 115 42.13 0.90 22.08
N LEU A 116 42.29 -0.08 22.98
CA LEU A 116 41.62 -1.38 22.93
C LEU A 116 40.08 -1.23 22.99
N TYR A 117 39.57 -0.48 23.97
CA TYR A 117 38.15 -0.11 24.09
C TYR A 117 37.60 0.48 22.78
N SER A 118 38.33 1.42 22.17
CA SER A 118 37.96 2.05 20.89
C SER A 118 37.96 1.05 19.73
N SER A 119 38.93 0.13 19.67
CA SER A 119 39.00 -0.88 18.61
C SER A 119 37.88 -1.92 18.71
N ILE A 120 37.54 -2.39 19.92
CA ILE A 120 36.43 -3.32 20.15
C ILE A 120 35.12 -2.70 19.64
N ILE A 121 34.81 -1.45 20.04
CA ILE A 121 33.59 -0.76 19.60
C ILE A 121 33.58 -0.55 18.08
N ALA A 122 34.72 -0.25 17.46
CA ALA A 122 34.82 -0.09 16.01
C ALA A 122 34.65 -1.42 15.24
N GLU A 123 35.09 -2.55 15.81
CA GLU A 123 34.86 -3.89 15.25
C GLU A 123 33.41 -4.34 15.41
N GLU A 124 32.78 -4.08 16.56
CA GLU A 124 31.36 -4.37 16.76
C GLU A 124 30.45 -3.53 15.87
N ALA A 125 30.78 -2.24 15.67
CA ALA A 125 30.06 -1.38 14.74
C ALA A 125 30.13 -1.90 13.29
N LYS A 126 31.31 -2.31 12.82
CA LYS A 126 31.48 -2.95 11.51
C LYS A 126 30.71 -4.26 11.40
N ARG A 127 30.74 -5.10 12.45
CA ARG A 127 30.00 -6.37 12.49
C ARG A 127 28.49 -6.14 12.34
N LYS A 128 27.93 -5.19 13.08
CA LYS A 128 26.52 -4.78 12.97
C LYS A 128 26.20 -4.20 11.59
N GLU A 129 27.04 -3.32 11.06
CA GLU A 129 26.86 -2.74 9.72
C GLU A 129 26.89 -3.82 8.61
N GLU A 130 27.75 -4.84 8.74
CA GLU A 130 27.77 -6.00 7.85
C GLU A 130 26.52 -6.88 7.98
N GLU A 131 26.05 -7.15 9.20
CA GLU A 131 24.83 -7.92 9.47
C GLU A 131 23.59 -7.21 8.89
N GLU A 132 23.48 -5.89 9.08
CA GLU A 132 22.44 -5.05 8.47
C GLU A 132 22.49 -5.06 6.94
N LYS A 133 23.68 -4.95 6.33
CA LYS A 133 23.86 -5.06 4.88
C LYS A 133 23.41 -6.43 4.35
N LYS A 134 23.80 -7.52 5.01
CA LYS A 134 23.40 -8.89 4.64
C LYS A 134 21.88 -9.07 4.75
N ALA A 135 21.26 -8.62 5.85
CA ALA A 135 19.82 -8.65 6.04
C ALA A 135 19.05 -7.79 5.01
N TYR A 136 19.59 -6.63 4.62
CA TYR A 136 19.05 -5.81 3.56
C TYR A 136 19.13 -6.51 2.19
N GLU A 137 20.26 -7.09 1.83
CA GLU A 137 20.40 -7.87 0.59
C GLU A 137 19.41 -9.04 0.52
N GLU A 138 19.26 -9.82 1.58
CA GLU A 138 18.28 -10.91 1.67
C GLU A 138 16.83 -10.41 1.57
N ARG A 139 16.54 -9.22 2.09
CA ARG A 139 15.24 -8.57 1.91
C ARG A 139 15.02 -8.17 0.44
N GLN A 140 16.03 -7.61 -0.24
CA GLN A 140 15.92 -7.27 -1.66
C GLN A 140 15.81 -8.50 -2.57
N LYS A 141 16.56 -9.57 -2.29
CA LYS A 141 16.46 -10.86 -3.00
C LYS A 141 15.04 -11.42 -2.90
N ARG A 142 14.49 -11.55 -1.69
CA ARG A 142 13.09 -11.98 -1.46
C ARG A 142 12.04 -11.10 -2.14
N ILE A 143 12.21 -9.78 -2.14
CA ILE A 143 11.29 -8.85 -2.84
C ILE A 143 11.36 -9.07 -4.36
N MET A 144 12.56 -9.25 -4.93
CA MET A 144 12.74 -9.49 -6.37
C MET A 144 12.20 -10.86 -6.80
N GLU A 145 12.42 -11.90 -5.99
CA GLU A 145 11.89 -13.25 -6.21
C GLU A 145 10.36 -13.27 -6.15
N HIS A 146 9.78 -12.65 -5.11
CA HIS A 146 8.33 -12.48 -5.02
C HIS A 146 7.78 -11.72 -6.23
N ARG A 147 8.38 -10.58 -6.60
CA ARG A 147 7.96 -9.81 -7.77
C ARG A 147 7.96 -10.65 -9.06
N LYS A 148 9.03 -11.40 -9.33
CA LYS A 148 9.10 -12.32 -10.49
C LYS A 148 8.01 -13.39 -10.45
N ALA A 149 7.69 -13.92 -9.28
CA ALA A 149 6.58 -14.86 -9.10
C ALA A 149 5.21 -14.22 -9.35
N VAL A 150 5.00 -12.95 -8.97
CA VAL A 150 3.78 -12.19 -9.29
C VAL A 150 3.66 -11.90 -10.78
N GLU A 151 4.75 -11.49 -11.44
CA GLU A 151 4.79 -11.23 -12.89
C GLU A 151 4.46 -12.52 -13.67
N ALA A 152 5.17 -13.62 -13.39
CA ALA A 152 4.91 -14.91 -14.01
C ALA A 152 3.50 -15.47 -13.72
N PHE A 153 2.95 -15.21 -12.53
CA PHE A 153 1.57 -15.55 -12.19
C PHE A 153 0.56 -14.75 -13.03
N GLN A 154 0.77 -13.43 -13.16
CA GLN A 154 -0.09 -12.56 -13.97
C GLN A 154 -0.01 -12.91 -15.46
N ASP A 155 1.14 -13.33 -15.98
CA ASP A 155 1.27 -13.76 -17.38
C ASP A 155 0.42 -14.99 -17.69
N ASN A 156 0.46 -16.02 -16.84
CA ASN A 156 -0.32 -17.25 -16.98
C ASN A 156 -1.84 -17.10 -16.71
N LEU A 157 -2.29 -15.91 -16.27
CA LEU A 157 -3.65 -15.68 -15.79
C LEU A 157 -4.66 -15.48 -16.95
N SER A 158 -5.54 -16.48 -17.16
CA SER A 158 -6.64 -16.41 -18.13
C SER A 158 -7.89 -15.72 -17.55
N ILE A 159 -8.08 -14.44 -17.91
CA ILE A 159 -9.22 -13.62 -17.46
C ILE A 159 -10.28 -13.52 -18.57
N PRO A 160 -11.57 -13.83 -18.30
CA PRO A 160 -12.66 -13.62 -19.26
C PRO A 160 -12.86 -12.16 -19.65
N GLU A 161 -13.25 -11.93 -20.91
CA GLU A 161 -13.56 -10.60 -21.46
C GLU A 161 -14.68 -9.89 -20.66
N ASP A 162 -15.69 -10.64 -20.21
CA ASP A 162 -16.83 -10.12 -19.45
C ASP A 162 -16.64 -10.09 -17.92
N ALA A 163 -15.46 -10.48 -17.42
CA ALA A 163 -15.11 -10.32 -16.02
C ALA A 163 -14.91 -8.83 -15.67
N GLN A 164 -15.70 -8.33 -14.72
CA GLN A 164 -15.61 -6.97 -14.15
C GLN A 164 -14.97 -6.96 -12.75
N ALA A 165 -14.97 -8.11 -12.08
CA ALA A 165 -14.43 -8.28 -10.75
C ALA A 165 -13.92 -9.72 -10.56
N VAL A 166 -13.09 -9.92 -9.53
CA VAL A 166 -12.63 -11.23 -9.06
C VAL A 166 -13.09 -11.43 -7.61
N ILE A 167 -13.47 -12.65 -7.24
CA ILE A 167 -13.83 -13.04 -5.88
C ILE A 167 -12.68 -13.85 -5.30
N VAL A 168 -12.20 -13.43 -4.12
CA VAL A 168 -10.94 -13.89 -3.54
C VAL A 168 -11.12 -14.14 -2.05
N ALA A 169 -10.62 -15.28 -1.56
CA ALA A 169 -10.44 -15.57 -0.15
C ALA A 169 -9.03 -15.17 0.31
N LYS A 170 -8.92 -14.54 1.47
CA LYS A 170 -7.66 -14.27 2.17
C LYS A 170 -7.65 -14.98 3.51
N PHE A 171 -6.56 -15.68 3.80
CA PHE A 171 -6.30 -16.35 5.07
C PHE A 171 -5.30 -15.48 5.84
N THR A 172 -5.79 -14.77 6.85
CA THR A 172 -5.03 -13.76 7.59
C THR A 172 -4.79 -14.22 9.02
N SER A 173 -3.54 -14.30 9.45
CA SER A 173 -3.17 -14.54 10.86
C SER A 173 -2.66 -13.26 11.52
N MET A 174 -2.39 -13.33 12.82
CA MET A 174 -1.48 -12.38 13.46
C MET A 174 -0.08 -12.54 12.84
N SER A 175 0.69 -11.46 12.80
CA SER A 175 2.14 -11.48 12.52
C SER A 175 2.91 -11.86 13.78
N ASP A 176 4.02 -12.59 13.60
CA ASP A 176 4.97 -12.90 14.68
C ASP A 176 5.69 -11.64 15.22
N ARG A 177 5.53 -10.50 14.54
CA ARG A 177 6.00 -9.17 14.96
C ARG A 177 4.98 -8.39 15.79
N SER A 178 3.81 -8.97 16.06
CA SER A 178 2.80 -8.30 16.89
C SER A 178 3.21 -8.38 18.34
N ASP A 179 3.16 -7.23 19.03
CA ASP A 179 3.47 -7.12 20.44
C ASP A 179 2.19 -6.79 21.23
N PRO A 180 1.65 -7.75 22.02
CA PRO A 180 0.45 -7.53 22.82
C PRO A 180 0.70 -6.61 24.03
N TYR A 181 1.95 -6.25 24.34
CA TYR A 181 2.28 -5.35 25.46
C TYR A 181 2.36 -3.87 25.05
N THR A 182 2.50 -3.58 23.76
CA THR A 182 2.49 -2.20 23.21
C THR A 182 1.27 -1.89 22.34
N ASP A 183 0.24 -2.76 22.40
CA ASP A 183 -0.97 -2.73 21.53
C ASP A 183 -0.66 -2.74 20.02
N TYR A 184 0.52 -3.23 19.62
CA TYR A 184 0.96 -3.30 18.24
C TYR A 184 0.52 -4.61 17.57
N TYR A 185 -0.65 -4.60 16.93
CA TYR A 185 -1.23 -5.78 16.26
C TYR A 185 -1.08 -5.73 14.72
N GLU A 186 0.01 -6.30 14.20
CA GLU A 186 0.20 -6.51 12.76
C GLU A 186 -0.49 -7.81 12.30
N THR A 187 -1.16 -7.79 11.14
CA THR A 187 -1.79 -8.99 10.57
C THR A 187 -1.23 -9.31 9.19
N GLN A 188 -0.87 -10.58 8.96
CA GLN A 188 -0.28 -11.06 7.71
C GLN A 188 -1.24 -11.99 6.96
N THR A 189 -1.36 -11.83 5.64
CA THR A 189 -2.13 -12.73 4.77
C THR A 189 -1.22 -13.84 4.26
N ASN A 190 -1.38 -15.04 4.82
CA ASN A 190 -0.50 -16.20 4.58
C ASN A 190 -0.84 -16.93 3.27
N ARG A 191 -2.13 -16.91 2.88
CA ARG A 191 -2.62 -17.54 1.64
C ARG A 191 -3.74 -16.71 1.05
N THR A 192 -3.73 -16.60 -0.27
CA THR A 192 -4.79 -15.97 -1.07
C THR A 192 -5.29 -17.01 -2.07
N ILE A 193 -6.61 -17.19 -2.18
CA ILE A 193 -7.24 -18.14 -3.10
C ILE A 193 -8.25 -17.39 -3.96
N ILE A 194 -8.06 -17.44 -5.28
CA ILE A 194 -8.96 -16.86 -6.27
C ILE A 194 -10.06 -17.89 -6.56
N LEU A 195 -11.29 -17.54 -6.19
CA LEU A 195 -12.44 -18.45 -6.20
C LEU A 195 -13.27 -18.34 -7.48
N ALA A 196 -13.49 -17.14 -8.01
CA ALA A 196 -14.33 -16.94 -9.19
C ALA A 196 -14.11 -15.61 -9.92
N TRP A 197 -14.36 -15.60 -11.23
CA TRP A 197 -14.60 -14.38 -12.01
C TRP A 197 -16.06 -13.92 -11.86
N SER A 198 -16.27 -12.62 -11.73
CA SER A 198 -17.57 -11.97 -11.53
C SER A 198 -17.89 -11.00 -12.65
N LYS A 199 -19.12 -11.06 -13.19
CA LYS A 199 -19.62 -10.14 -14.23
C LYS A 199 -20.20 -8.83 -13.69
N HIS A 200 -20.09 -8.61 -12.38
CA HIS A 200 -20.70 -7.48 -11.69
C HIS A 200 -19.72 -6.80 -10.73
N THR A 201 -19.65 -5.48 -10.76
CA THR A 201 -18.92 -4.67 -9.76
C THR A 201 -19.61 -4.60 -8.39
N ARG A 202 -20.87 -5.05 -8.27
CA ARG A 202 -21.63 -5.02 -7.01
C ARG A 202 -21.20 -6.13 -6.05
N ASP A 203 -21.10 -5.80 -4.77
CA ASP A 203 -20.84 -6.75 -3.68
C ASP A 203 -22.08 -7.59 -3.36
N LEU A 204 -22.16 -8.78 -3.98
CA LEU A 204 -23.25 -9.73 -3.81
C LEU A 204 -22.80 -10.91 -2.95
N PHE A 205 -23.24 -10.93 -1.68
CA PHE A 205 -22.91 -12.03 -0.76
C PHE A 205 -23.37 -13.40 -1.26
N SER A 206 -24.49 -13.48 -1.98
CA SER A 206 -24.92 -14.72 -2.65
C SER A 206 -23.93 -15.22 -3.72
N GLU A 207 -23.20 -14.32 -4.37
CA GLU A 207 -22.15 -14.64 -5.33
C GLU A 207 -20.85 -15.06 -4.61
N MET A 208 -20.48 -14.37 -3.53
CA MET A 208 -19.37 -14.75 -2.65
C MET A 208 -19.56 -16.15 -2.05
N ARG A 209 -20.76 -16.44 -1.51
CA ARG A 209 -21.15 -17.76 -0.99
C ARG A 209 -21.08 -18.86 -2.04
N LYS A 210 -21.50 -18.57 -3.27
CA LYS A 210 -21.41 -19.52 -4.39
C LYS A 210 -19.96 -19.77 -4.80
N ALA A 211 -19.11 -18.74 -4.79
CA ALA A 211 -17.69 -18.89 -5.06
C ALA A 211 -16.95 -19.62 -3.93
N ALA A 212 -17.40 -19.49 -2.67
CA ALA A 212 -16.82 -20.16 -1.51
C ALA A 212 -16.83 -21.70 -1.63
N LEU A 213 -17.80 -22.28 -2.34
CA LEU A 213 -17.90 -23.71 -2.64
C LEU A 213 -16.81 -24.24 -3.59
N ASN A 214 -16.06 -23.36 -4.25
CA ASN A 214 -15.05 -23.76 -5.25
C ASN A 214 -13.74 -24.28 -4.63
N HIS A 215 -13.49 -23.99 -3.34
CA HIS A 215 -12.33 -24.50 -2.60
C HIS A 215 -12.77 -25.07 -1.23
N GLN A 216 -12.13 -26.15 -0.78
CA GLN A 216 -12.54 -26.89 0.42
C GLN A 216 -12.50 -26.01 1.68
N ASP A 217 -11.37 -25.34 1.93
CA ASP A 217 -11.17 -24.49 3.12
C ASP A 217 -12.12 -23.27 3.18
N THR A 218 -12.75 -22.89 2.06
CA THR A 218 -13.73 -21.81 2.02
C THR A 218 -15.18 -22.31 2.02
N ALA A 219 -15.43 -23.59 1.79
CA ALA A 219 -16.78 -24.13 1.56
C ALA A 219 -17.75 -23.84 2.71
N ALA A 220 -17.28 -23.86 3.96
CA ALA A 220 -18.06 -23.54 5.14
C ALA A 220 -18.65 -22.11 5.13
N LEU A 221 -18.04 -21.15 4.41
CA LEU A 221 -18.56 -19.78 4.31
C LEU A 221 -19.73 -19.65 3.32
N SER A 222 -20.05 -20.69 2.54
CA SER A 222 -21.27 -20.71 1.73
C SER A 222 -22.52 -20.63 2.61
N ASP A 223 -22.50 -21.35 3.74
CA ASP A 223 -23.64 -21.53 4.63
C ASP A 223 -23.88 -20.30 5.51
N LYS A 224 -25.12 -19.81 5.45
CA LYS A 224 -25.52 -18.59 6.18
C LYS A 224 -25.40 -18.73 7.69
N GLU A 225 -25.46 -19.96 8.21
CA GLU A 225 -25.36 -20.26 9.64
C GLU A 225 -23.92 -20.38 10.17
N LEU A 226 -22.92 -20.50 9.30
CA LEU A 226 -21.49 -20.58 9.70
C LEU A 226 -20.72 -19.27 9.42
N SER A 227 -21.34 -18.35 8.68
CA SER A 227 -20.71 -17.12 8.18
C SER A 227 -21.28 -15.82 8.76
N THR A 228 -20.50 -14.73 8.71
CA THR A 228 -20.95 -13.34 8.97
C THR A 228 -20.82 -12.47 7.71
N GLU A 229 -21.77 -11.57 7.46
CA GLU A 229 -21.75 -10.63 6.32
C GLU A 229 -21.40 -9.22 6.78
N HIS A 230 -20.15 -8.80 6.60
CA HIS A 230 -19.66 -7.47 6.97
C HIS A 230 -19.96 -6.44 5.88
N ARG A 231 -20.53 -5.29 6.28
CA ARG A 231 -21.10 -4.26 5.38
C ARG A 231 -20.56 -2.87 5.71
N GLU A 232 -19.25 -2.78 5.91
CA GLU A 232 -18.53 -1.67 6.52
C GLU A 232 -18.20 -0.57 5.51
N LYS A 233 -19.22 0.08 4.94
CA LYS A 233 -19.05 1.16 3.96
C LYS A 233 -18.96 2.55 4.60
N TYR A 234 -18.08 2.70 5.58
CA TYR A 234 -17.75 3.96 6.25
C TYR A 234 -16.23 4.23 6.17
N SER A 235 -15.79 5.44 6.52
CA SER A 235 -14.42 5.93 6.22
C SER A 235 -13.26 5.06 6.73
N MET A 236 -13.47 4.31 7.82
CA MET A 236 -12.50 3.41 8.46
C MET A 236 -12.90 1.93 8.38
N GLY A 237 -13.89 1.58 7.55
CA GLY A 237 -14.43 0.23 7.42
C GLY A 237 -13.71 -0.61 6.36
N ARG A 238 -13.66 -1.94 6.53
CA ARG A 238 -12.96 -2.84 5.59
C ARG A 238 -13.72 -3.13 4.28
N GLY A 239 -14.93 -2.57 4.13
CA GLY A 239 -15.80 -2.70 2.96
C GLY A 239 -16.82 -3.85 3.08
N PHE A 240 -17.07 -4.55 1.98
CA PHE A 240 -17.99 -5.70 1.93
C PHE A 240 -17.21 -7.02 1.85
N TYR A 241 -17.39 -7.88 2.86
CA TYR A 241 -16.67 -9.14 2.96
C TYR A 241 -17.42 -10.17 3.81
N LEU A 242 -17.18 -11.45 3.52
CA LEU A 242 -17.84 -12.62 4.09
C LEU A 242 -16.80 -13.44 4.87
N THR A 243 -17.10 -13.72 6.13
CA THR A 243 -16.16 -14.33 7.10
C THR A 243 -16.78 -15.49 7.85
N ASN A 244 -15.98 -16.27 8.57
CA ASN A 244 -16.48 -17.19 9.60
C ASN A 244 -17.06 -16.39 10.80
N LYS A 245 -17.98 -16.99 11.56
CA LYS A 245 -18.63 -16.35 12.71
C LYS A 245 -17.66 -15.74 13.74
N ASP A 246 -16.58 -16.43 14.03
CA ASP A 246 -15.60 -16.08 15.07
C ASP A 246 -14.51 -15.10 14.58
N TYR A 247 -14.71 -14.46 13.41
CA TYR A 247 -13.77 -13.50 12.85
C TYR A 247 -13.77 -12.17 13.62
N ILE A 248 -12.62 -11.84 14.23
CA ILE A 248 -12.42 -10.56 14.94
C ILE A 248 -11.40 -9.68 14.20
N ARG A 249 -10.25 -10.25 13.81
CA ARG A 249 -9.16 -9.57 13.06
C ARG A 249 -8.40 -10.50 12.11
N CYS A 250 -8.30 -11.77 12.50
CA CYS A 250 -7.69 -12.88 11.76
C CYS A 250 -8.75 -13.96 11.47
N GLY A 251 -8.48 -14.80 10.48
CA GLY A 251 -9.41 -15.82 9.95
C GLY A 251 -9.51 -15.76 8.42
N ILE A 252 -10.67 -16.18 7.89
CA ILE A 252 -10.91 -16.27 6.44
C ILE A 252 -11.79 -15.10 5.99
N GLU A 253 -11.27 -14.23 5.12
CA GLU A 253 -11.99 -13.10 4.52
C GLU A 253 -12.23 -13.34 3.03
N ILE A 254 -13.48 -13.64 2.63
CA ILE A 254 -13.90 -13.68 1.22
C ILE A 254 -14.42 -12.30 0.81
N ARG A 255 -13.79 -11.67 -0.18
CA ARG A 255 -14.19 -10.37 -0.70
C ARG A 255 -14.22 -10.32 -2.22
N LYS A 256 -14.86 -9.30 -2.77
CA LYS A 256 -14.79 -8.95 -4.19
C LYS A 256 -13.72 -7.87 -4.39
N ILE A 257 -13.01 -7.94 -5.51
CA ILE A 257 -12.06 -6.92 -5.99
C ILE A 257 -12.47 -6.56 -7.42
N VAL A 258 -12.73 -5.29 -7.68
CA VAL A 258 -13.08 -4.79 -9.03
C VAL A 258 -11.81 -4.79 -9.90
N LEU A 259 -11.92 -5.26 -11.13
CA LEU A 259 -10.80 -5.26 -12.09
C LEU A 259 -10.71 -3.89 -12.77
N ASN A 260 -9.49 -3.35 -12.88
CA ASN A 260 -9.22 -2.13 -13.64
C ASN A 260 -9.50 -2.39 -15.14
N THR A 261 -10.24 -1.46 -15.77
CA THR A 261 -10.63 -1.52 -17.18
C THR A 261 -9.44 -1.59 -18.14
N ASN A 262 -8.34 -0.90 -17.80
CA ASN A 262 -7.17 -0.77 -18.68
C ASN A 262 -6.19 -1.95 -18.52
N ASP A 263 -6.10 -2.51 -17.32
CA ASP A 263 -5.29 -3.69 -17.02
C ASP A 263 -5.97 -4.54 -15.93
N LYS A 264 -6.62 -5.61 -16.37
CA LYS A 264 -7.28 -6.56 -15.47
C LYS A 264 -6.28 -7.41 -14.68
N LYS A 265 -5.04 -7.61 -15.17
CA LYS A 265 -4.06 -8.54 -14.57
C LYS A 265 -3.47 -8.00 -13.26
N SER A 266 -3.02 -6.74 -13.23
CA SER A 266 -2.50 -6.13 -12.00
C SER A 266 -3.53 -6.00 -10.87
N SER A 267 -4.83 -6.05 -11.21
CA SER A 267 -5.93 -6.01 -10.23
C SER A 267 -6.17 -7.33 -9.51
N VAL A 268 -5.56 -8.43 -9.97
CA VAL A 268 -5.73 -9.77 -9.38
C VAL A 268 -4.58 -10.05 -8.42
N PRO A 269 -4.85 -10.32 -7.13
CA PRO A 269 -3.79 -10.57 -6.16
C PRO A 269 -3.12 -11.92 -6.44
N TYR A 270 -1.81 -11.98 -6.17
CA TYR A 270 -1.04 -13.22 -6.23
C TYR A 270 -1.61 -14.27 -5.27
N GLY A 271 -1.81 -15.49 -5.75
CA GLY A 271 -2.41 -16.56 -4.98
C GLY A 271 -2.72 -17.80 -5.81
N GLU A 272 -3.40 -18.74 -5.17
CA GLU A 272 -3.85 -20.00 -5.75
C GLU A 272 -5.11 -19.79 -6.62
N ILE A 273 -5.21 -20.47 -7.76
CA ILE A 273 -6.39 -20.43 -8.62
C ILE A 273 -7.27 -21.65 -8.32
N ALA A 274 -8.33 -21.44 -7.53
CA ALA A 274 -9.37 -22.43 -7.28
C ALA A 274 -10.65 -22.14 -8.08
N ILE A 275 -10.55 -21.36 -9.16
CA ILE A 275 -11.65 -21.24 -10.14
C ILE A 275 -11.84 -22.62 -10.75
N PRO A 276 -13.01 -23.27 -10.63
CA PRO A 276 -13.23 -24.56 -11.23
C PRO A 276 -13.07 -24.39 -12.73
N GLU A 277 -12.20 -25.21 -13.33
CA GLU A 277 -12.09 -25.26 -14.78
C GLU A 277 -13.49 -25.35 -15.36
N LYS A 278 -13.79 -24.46 -16.32
CA LYS A 278 -15.06 -24.50 -17.04
C LYS A 278 -15.07 -25.80 -17.82
N LYS A 279 -15.53 -26.89 -17.18
CA LYS A 279 -15.84 -28.16 -17.84
C LYS A 279 -16.55 -27.77 -19.11
N VAL A 280 -15.91 -28.05 -20.24
CA VAL A 280 -16.53 -27.83 -21.54
C VAL A 280 -17.61 -28.88 -21.63
N THR A 281 -18.78 -28.55 -21.07
CA THR A 281 -20.04 -29.18 -21.38
C THR A 281 -20.36 -28.78 -22.81
N GLY A 282 -19.61 -29.40 -23.72
CA GLY A 282 -20.24 -30.03 -24.84
C GLY A 282 -21.40 -30.86 -24.28
N LYS A 283 -22.59 -30.22 -24.27
CA LYS A 283 -23.64 -30.80 -25.09
C LYS A 283 -22.99 -31.12 -26.43
N LYS A 284 -22.52 -32.37 -26.56
CA LYS A 284 -22.34 -32.97 -27.88
C LYS A 284 -23.66 -32.71 -28.59
N THR A 285 -23.62 -32.03 -29.72
CA THR A 285 -24.79 -31.89 -30.59
C THR A 285 -25.00 -33.21 -31.33
N GLU A 286 -25.21 -34.29 -30.56
CA GLU A 286 -25.54 -35.62 -31.07
C GLU A 286 -27.00 -35.61 -31.53
N ASN A 287 -27.20 -35.14 -32.76
CA ASN A 287 -28.31 -35.44 -33.67
C ASN A 287 -29.65 -35.85 -33.03
N SER A 288 -30.27 -34.95 -32.26
CA SER A 288 -31.63 -35.12 -31.72
C SER A 288 -32.65 -34.14 -32.32
N SER A 289 -32.32 -33.54 -33.48
CA SER A 289 -33.09 -32.43 -34.10
C SER A 289 -34.52 -32.77 -34.48
N ASN A 290 -34.87 -34.06 -34.58
CA ASN A 290 -36.16 -34.51 -35.11
C ASN A 290 -37.15 -35.00 -34.03
N GLN A 291 -36.77 -35.04 -32.74
CA GLN A 291 -37.70 -35.43 -31.66
C GLN A 291 -38.22 -34.21 -30.88
N SER A 292 -37.34 -33.32 -30.41
CA SER A 292 -37.74 -32.13 -29.64
C SER A 292 -38.64 -31.16 -30.42
N GLU A 293 -38.55 -31.14 -31.75
CA GLU A 293 -39.41 -30.33 -32.62
C GLU A 293 -40.83 -30.92 -32.78
N VAL A 294 -41.02 -32.21 -32.49
CA VAL A 294 -42.34 -32.89 -32.52
C VAL A 294 -43.03 -32.74 -31.16
N ASP A 295 -42.30 -32.93 -30.07
CA ASP A 295 -42.84 -32.81 -28.70
C ASP A 295 -43.40 -31.40 -28.43
N LEU A 296 -42.73 -30.34 -28.90
CA LEU A 296 -43.20 -28.97 -28.70
C LEU A 296 -44.50 -28.69 -29.46
N LYS A 297 -44.60 -29.13 -30.72
CA LYS A 297 -45.79 -28.94 -31.59
C LYS A 297 -47.03 -29.62 -31.01
N ASN A 298 -46.86 -30.79 -30.40
CA ASN A 298 -47.95 -31.53 -29.76
C ASN A 298 -48.31 -31.03 -28.34
N SER A 299 -47.48 -30.17 -27.74
CA SER A 299 -47.66 -29.68 -26.35
C SER A 299 -48.30 -28.28 -26.25
N ILE A 300 -48.43 -27.55 -27.36
CA ILE A 300 -49.10 -26.25 -27.41
C ILE A 300 -50.62 -26.45 -27.42
N VAL A 301 -51.35 -25.70 -26.60
CA VAL A 301 -52.82 -25.81 -26.46
C VAL A 301 -53.51 -24.57 -27.05
N GLY A 302 -54.60 -24.76 -27.79
CA GLY A 302 -55.28 -23.68 -28.52
C GLY A 302 -54.46 -23.13 -29.70
N LYS A 303 -54.98 -22.11 -30.40
CA LYS A 303 -54.25 -21.47 -31.51
C LYS A 303 -53.44 -20.25 -31.04
N ALA A 304 -52.54 -19.79 -31.90
CA ALA A 304 -52.03 -18.43 -31.84
C ALA A 304 -53.14 -17.46 -32.28
N LYS A 305 -53.20 -16.29 -31.65
CA LYS A 305 -54.04 -15.17 -32.08
C LYS A 305 -53.41 -14.47 -33.29
N PRO A 306 -54.22 -13.73 -34.09
CA PRO A 306 -53.68 -12.79 -35.08
C PRO A 306 -52.63 -11.86 -34.48
N ILE A 307 -51.60 -11.52 -35.27
CA ILE A 307 -50.41 -10.83 -34.79
C ILE A 307 -50.68 -9.34 -34.61
N GLU A 308 -50.93 -8.95 -33.36
CA GLU A 308 -51.19 -7.57 -32.95
C GLU A 308 -49.91 -6.72 -33.14
N VAL A 309 -50.04 -5.53 -33.73
CA VAL A 309 -48.89 -4.63 -33.98
C VAL A 309 -49.06 -3.33 -33.21
N MET A 310 -48.03 -2.98 -32.43
CA MET A 310 -47.97 -1.74 -31.66
C MET A 310 -46.73 -0.91 -32.00
N HIS A 311 -46.80 0.41 -31.81
CA HIS A 311 -45.62 1.29 -31.92
C HIS A 311 -44.94 1.43 -30.55
N HIS A 312 -43.62 1.25 -30.51
CA HIS A 312 -42.83 1.46 -29.29
C HIS A 312 -42.66 2.97 -29.02
N THR A 313 -43.55 3.57 -28.23
CA THR A 313 -43.60 5.03 -27.91
C THR A 313 -42.24 5.71 -27.68
N LYS A 314 -41.32 5.10 -26.92
CA LYS A 314 -39.97 5.66 -26.66
C LYS A 314 -38.91 5.41 -27.76
N LYS A 315 -39.14 4.52 -28.73
CA LYS A 315 -38.13 4.07 -29.73
C LYS A 315 -38.61 4.09 -31.19
N GLY A 316 -39.84 4.52 -31.47
CA GLY A 316 -40.37 4.78 -32.82
C GLY A 316 -40.66 3.57 -33.72
N HIS A 317 -40.11 2.39 -33.43
CA HIS A 317 -40.31 1.19 -34.25
C HIS A 317 -41.61 0.44 -33.97
N LEU A 318 -42.02 -0.37 -34.95
CA LEU A 318 -43.08 -1.37 -34.81
C LEU A 318 -42.62 -2.53 -33.93
N VAL A 319 -43.55 -3.08 -33.14
CA VAL A 319 -43.39 -4.31 -32.38
C VAL A 319 -44.55 -5.23 -32.74
N PHE A 320 -44.21 -6.43 -33.18
CA PHE A 320 -45.15 -7.51 -33.45
C PHE A 320 -45.35 -8.33 -32.17
N VAL A 321 -46.60 -8.50 -31.74
CA VAL A 321 -46.96 -9.15 -30.48
C VAL A 321 -47.70 -10.46 -30.78
N VAL A 322 -47.08 -11.58 -30.40
CA VAL A 322 -47.66 -12.92 -30.54
C VAL A 322 -48.25 -13.34 -29.21
N ASN A 323 -49.52 -13.74 -29.25
CA ASN A 323 -50.29 -14.24 -28.12
C ASN A 323 -51.02 -15.54 -28.51
N PHE A 324 -51.42 -16.32 -27.52
CA PHE A 324 -52.18 -17.57 -27.71
C PHE A 324 -53.61 -17.40 -27.18
N GLU A 325 -54.56 -18.15 -27.74
CA GLU A 325 -55.95 -18.20 -27.29
C GLU A 325 -56.02 -18.76 -25.86
N GLU A 326 -55.30 -19.85 -25.61
CA GLU A 326 -55.26 -20.55 -24.33
C GLU A 326 -53.93 -20.33 -23.58
N LYS A 327 -54.00 -20.45 -22.25
CA LYS A 327 -52.86 -20.25 -21.36
C LYS A 327 -51.98 -21.50 -21.33
N GLN A 328 -50.82 -21.41 -21.98
CA GLN A 328 -49.82 -22.47 -22.03
C GLN A 328 -49.34 -22.89 -20.62
N SER A 329 -48.92 -24.16 -20.50
CA SER A 329 -48.35 -24.69 -19.25
C SER A 329 -47.03 -23.99 -18.89
N PRO A 330 -46.59 -24.01 -17.61
CA PRO A 330 -45.35 -23.35 -17.19
C PRO A 330 -44.10 -23.82 -17.94
N ASP A 331 -44.08 -25.07 -18.41
CA ASP A 331 -42.95 -25.66 -19.11
C ASP A 331 -42.99 -25.42 -20.61
N VAL A 332 -44.17 -25.49 -21.24
CA VAL A 332 -44.36 -25.05 -22.64
C VAL A 332 -44.02 -23.57 -22.77
N PHE A 333 -44.40 -22.74 -21.80
CA PHE A 333 -44.02 -21.32 -21.76
C PHE A 333 -42.50 -21.10 -21.69
N LYS A 334 -41.74 -21.93 -20.94
CA LYS A 334 -40.27 -21.85 -20.92
C LYS A 334 -39.67 -22.16 -22.30
N SER A 335 -40.19 -23.19 -22.96
CA SER A 335 -39.73 -23.60 -24.30
C SER A 335 -40.06 -22.53 -25.35
N LEU A 336 -41.28 -21.99 -25.36
CA LEU A 336 -41.67 -20.85 -26.20
C LEU A 336 -40.79 -19.62 -25.95
N LEU A 337 -40.39 -19.36 -24.70
CA LEU A 337 -39.46 -18.28 -24.35
C LEU A 337 -38.01 -18.56 -24.79
N SER A 338 -37.61 -19.81 -25.04
CA SER A 338 -36.33 -20.14 -25.68
C SER A 338 -36.42 -19.84 -27.17
N VAL A 339 -37.41 -20.43 -27.86
CA VAL A 339 -37.64 -20.24 -29.30
C VAL A 339 -37.83 -18.77 -29.67
N ALA A 340 -38.51 -17.98 -28.82
CA ALA A 340 -38.64 -16.53 -29.00
C ALA A 340 -37.28 -15.83 -28.99
N LYS A 341 -36.40 -16.14 -28.03
CA LYS A 341 -35.05 -15.54 -27.93
C LYS A 341 -34.11 -15.99 -29.04
N GLU A 342 -34.25 -17.23 -29.50
CA GLU A 342 -33.52 -17.77 -30.65
C GLU A 342 -33.92 -17.04 -31.96
N ASN A 343 -35.13 -16.48 -32.00
CA ASN A 343 -35.64 -15.61 -33.06
C ASN A 343 -35.73 -14.13 -32.59
N ASN A 344 -34.71 -13.62 -31.89
CA ASN A 344 -34.53 -12.22 -31.43
C ASN A 344 -35.63 -11.60 -30.55
N GLY A 345 -36.70 -12.32 -30.22
CA GLY A 345 -37.84 -11.85 -29.44
C GLY A 345 -37.71 -12.01 -27.93
N TYR A 346 -38.64 -11.40 -27.20
CA TYR A 346 -38.72 -11.43 -25.74
C TYR A 346 -40.16 -11.41 -25.25
N TYR A 347 -40.44 -11.94 -24.05
CA TYR A 347 -41.79 -11.88 -23.48
C TYR A 347 -41.98 -10.63 -22.61
N SER A 348 -42.96 -9.79 -22.97
CA SER A 348 -43.38 -8.63 -22.20
C SER A 348 -44.54 -8.96 -21.25
N LYS A 349 -44.40 -8.54 -19.99
CA LYS A 349 -45.48 -8.53 -18.98
C LYS A 349 -46.12 -7.15 -18.81
N PHE A 350 -45.67 -6.15 -19.55
CA PHE A 350 -46.13 -4.77 -19.40
C PHE A 350 -47.49 -4.59 -20.09
N LYS A 351 -48.40 -3.86 -19.43
CA LYS A 351 -49.82 -3.74 -19.81
C LYS A 351 -50.42 -2.36 -19.51
N SER A 352 -49.56 -1.33 -19.46
CA SER A 352 -49.98 0.07 -19.27
C SER A 352 -49.79 0.85 -20.56
N ASP A 353 -50.38 2.04 -20.64
CA ASP A 353 -50.10 3.02 -21.70
C ASP A 353 -50.27 2.48 -23.15
N GLY A 354 -51.27 1.62 -23.36
CA GLY A 354 -51.56 0.98 -24.65
C GLY A 354 -50.62 -0.18 -25.04
N ALA A 355 -49.68 -0.56 -24.18
CA ALA A 355 -48.81 -1.71 -24.42
C ALA A 355 -49.55 -3.04 -24.22
N ILE A 356 -49.36 -3.96 -25.18
CA ILE A 356 -49.96 -5.29 -25.17
C ILE A 356 -48.95 -6.26 -24.55
N PRO A 357 -49.30 -7.08 -23.54
CA PRO A 357 -48.43 -8.14 -23.04
C PRO A 357 -48.44 -9.35 -24.00
N GLY A 358 -47.29 -9.95 -24.24
CA GLY A 358 -47.13 -11.06 -25.20
C GLY A 358 -45.67 -11.33 -25.56
N PHE A 359 -45.42 -12.17 -26.57
CA PHE A 359 -44.08 -12.34 -27.16
C PHE A 359 -43.84 -11.25 -28.20
N HIS A 360 -42.86 -10.39 -27.94
CA HIS A 360 -42.52 -9.21 -28.73
C HIS A 360 -41.37 -9.51 -29.69
N PHE A 361 -41.54 -9.09 -30.95
CA PHE A 361 -40.54 -9.19 -32.02
C PHE A 361 -40.43 -7.85 -32.78
N THR A 362 -39.27 -7.57 -33.36
CA THR A 362 -38.99 -6.32 -34.10
C THR A 362 -39.18 -6.43 -35.61
N ASP A 363 -39.07 -7.63 -36.18
CA ASP A 363 -39.22 -7.89 -37.62
C ASP A 363 -40.30 -8.96 -37.88
N ARG A 364 -40.99 -8.89 -39.02
CA ARG A 364 -41.85 -9.97 -39.51
C ARG A 364 -41.03 -11.24 -39.80
N SER A 365 -39.76 -11.10 -40.18
CA SER A 365 -38.81 -12.21 -40.39
C SER A 365 -38.62 -13.04 -39.11
N ASP A 366 -38.35 -12.37 -37.98
CA ASP A 366 -38.21 -13.00 -36.66
C ASP A 366 -39.50 -13.73 -36.25
N VAL A 367 -40.66 -13.10 -36.45
CA VAL A 367 -41.97 -13.70 -36.17
C VAL A 367 -42.19 -14.97 -37.00
N ASN A 368 -41.90 -14.92 -38.30
CA ASN A 368 -42.03 -16.09 -39.19
C ASN A 368 -41.07 -17.21 -38.80
N GLY A 369 -39.87 -16.90 -38.32
CA GLY A 369 -38.92 -17.86 -37.74
C GLY A 369 -39.50 -18.54 -36.48
N PHE A 370 -40.02 -17.74 -35.55
CA PHE A 370 -40.69 -18.24 -34.34
C PHE A 370 -41.87 -19.17 -34.67
N PHE A 371 -42.77 -18.74 -35.56
CA PHE A 371 -43.93 -19.52 -36.01
C PHE A 371 -43.52 -20.84 -36.67
N LYS A 372 -42.49 -20.82 -37.53
CA LYS A 372 -41.92 -22.02 -38.16
C LYS A 372 -41.40 -23.02 -37.11
N CYS A 373 -40.64 -22.57 -36.12
CA CYS A 373 -40.12 -23.43 -35.06
C CYS A 373 -41.21 -24.08 -34.20
N ILE A 374 -42.32 -23.38 -33.94
CA ILE A 374 -43.49 -23.94 -33.22
C ILE A 374 -44.46 -24.71 -34.13
N GLY A 375 -44.15 -24.86 -35.43
CA GLY A 375 -44.97 -25.62 -36.38
C GLY A 375 -46.30 -24.98 -36.76
N MET A 376 -46.43 -23.66 -36.62
CA MET A 376 -47.67 -22.92 -36.89
C MET A 376 -47.47 -21.91 -38.03
N LEU A 377 -48.57 -21.42 -38.60
CA LEU A 377 -48.57 -20.33 -39.58
C LEU A 377 -48.87 -18.99 -38.90
N ALA A 378 -48.12 -17.95 -39.29
CA ALA A 378 -48.30 -16.59 -38.81
C ALA A 378 -49.54 -15.94 -39.46
N ASP A 379 -50.52 -15.52 -38.65
CA ASP A 379 -51.71 -14.82 -39.11
C ASP A 379 -51.55 -13.30 -38.93
N TYR A 380 -51.52 -12.57 -40.05
CA TYR A 380 -51.38 -11.12 -40.12
C TYR A 380 -52.70 -10.40 -40.48
N SER A 381 -53.85 -11.08 -40.41
CA SER A 381 -55.17 -10.56 -40.83
C SER A 381 -55.63 -9.27 -40.13
N CYS A 382 -55.06 -8.92 -38.97
CA CYS A 382 -55.32 -7.68 -38.24
C CYS A 382 -54.42 -6.49 -38.64
N LEU A 383 -53.61 -6.61 -39.70
CA LEU A 383 -52.83 -5.50 -40.25
C LEU A 383 -53.72 -4.48 -40.99
N ASN A 384 -54.15 -3.43 -40.30
CA ASN A 384 -54.53 -2.17 -40.94
C ASN A 384 -53.27 -1.44 -41.40
N GLU A 385 -52.93 -1.51 -42.69
CA GLU A 385 -51.81 -0.74 -43.25
C GLU A 385 -52.15 0.76 -43.32
N PRO A 386 -51.27 1.66 -42.84
CA PRO A 386 -51.46 3.10 -43.02
C PRO A 386 -51.26 3.49 -44.50
N SER A 387 -52.35 3.82 -45.18
CA SER A 387 -52.36 4.13 -46.62
C SER A 387 -51.37 5.24 -46.99
N SER A 388 -50.50 4.98 -47.96
CA SER A 388 -49.59 5.98 -48.53
C SER A 388 -50.35 6.98 -49.43
N ASN A 389 -50.47 8.24 -49.01
CA ASN A 389 -50.79 9.37 -49.90
C ASN A 389 -50.51 10.73 -49.25
N GLY A 390 -50.10 11.72 -50.06
CA GLY A 390 -50.03 13.13 -49.68
C GLY A 390 -48.63 13.69 -49.40
N GLN A 391 -47.99 14.24 -50.44
CA GLN A 391 -46.93 15.23 -50.27
C GLN A 391 -47.54 16.61 -49.99
N GLN A 392 -46.92 17.40 -49.10
CA GLN A 392 -46.75 18.84 -49.34
C GLN A 392 -45.65 19.44 -48.47
N ASP A 393 -44.80 20.26 -49.08
CA ASP A 393 -43.67 20.94 -48.45
C ASP A 393 -44.09 22.24 -47.74
N ASN A 394 -43.42 22.60 -46.64
CA ASN A 394 -42.43 23.71 -46.60
C ASN A 394 -42.15 24.25 -45.18
N SER A 395 -40.86 24.46 -44.87
CA SER A 395 -40.32 25.47 -43.92
C SER A 395 -40.73 25.33 -42.44
N ASN A 396 -40.00 25.80 -41.42
CA ASN A 396 -38.62 26.30 -41.23
C ASN A 396 -38.31 26.01 -39.72
N LYS A 397 -37.09 25.80 -39.21
CA LYS A 397 -35.85 26.58 -39.37
C LYS A 397 -34.63 25.78 -38.85
N GLU A 398 -33.42 26.25 -39.13
CA GLU A 398 -32.14 25.53 -38.92
C GLU A 398 -31.59 25.58 -37.47
N PRO A 399 -30.77 24.58 -37.06
CA PRO A 399 -29.67 24.77 -36.12
C PRO A 399 -28.37 25.18 -36.86
N ILE A 400 -27.55 26.01 -36.23
CA ILE A 400 -26.39 26.68 -36.85
C ILE A 400 -25.14 25.76 -36.89
N LYS A 401 -24.36 25.87 -37.98
CA LYS A 401 -23.07 25.17 -38.18
C LYS A 401 -21.98 25.65 -37.22
N LEU A 402 -21.03 24.77 -36.90
CA LEU A 402 -19.59 25.08 -37.03
C LEU A 402 -18.75 23.79 -37.03
N ASN A 403 -18.20 23.45 -38.21
CA ASN A 403 -17.05 22.56 -38.33
C ASN A 403 -15.81 23.43 -38.51
N HIS A 404 -14.63 22.95 -38.11
CA HIS A 404 -13.50 22.85 -39.04
C HIS A 404 -12.46 21.81 -38.57
N SER A 405 -11.83 21.18 -39.56
CA SER A 405 -10.62 20.33 -39.49
C SER A 405 -9.37 21.20 -39.20
N GLU A 406 -8.14 20.71 -38.98
CA GLU A 406 -7.38 19.60 -39.60
C GLU A 406 -6.48 18.86 -38.55
N VAL A 407 -6.14 17.57 -38.65
CA VAL A 407 -5.06 16.93 -39.47
C VAL A 407 -3.72 17.72 -39.37
N VAL A 408 -2.54 17.18 -39.05
CA VAL A 408 -1.85 15.86 -39.21
C VAL A 408 -1.20 15.48 -37.82
N SER A 409 -0.44 14.42 -37.48
CA SER A 409 0.29 13.30 -38.13
C SER A 409 0.38 12.06 -37.21
N VAL A 410 1.02 10.97 -37.66
CA VAL A 410 1.45 9.78 -36.89
C VAL A 410 2.93 9.50 -37.18
N GLU A 411 3.78 9.24 -36.17
CA GLU A 411 4.85 8.21 -36.27
C GLU A 411 5.61 7.90 -34.97
N SER A 412 6.05 6.64 -34.85
CA SER A 412 7.12 6.08 -33.97
C SER A 412 6.98 6.22 -32.44
N GLY A 413 7.14 5.10 -31.72
CA GLY A 413 6.95 5.04 -30.26
C GLY A 413 8.24 4.97 -29.44
N LYS A 414 8.07 5.07 -28.11
CA LYS A 414 8.97 4.53 -27.08
C LYS A 414 8.21 4.23 -25.79
N GLU A 415 8.81 3.44 -24.90
CA GLU A 415 8.10 2.80 -23.78
C GLU A 415 7.51 3.80 -22.77
N LYS A 416 6.31 3.48 -22.25
CA LYS A 416 5.75 4.14 -21.07
C LYS A 416 6.11 3.35 -19.81
N GLU A 417 7.21 3.72 -19.17
CA GLU A 417 7.38 3.48 -17.73
C GLU A 417 6.20 4.09 -16.95
N GLY A 418 5.86 3.52 -15.80
CA GLY A 418 4.79 4.02 -14.93
C GLY A 418 5.02 5.48 -14.49
N GLN A 419 3.93 6.25 -14.39
CA GLN A 419 3.97 7.71 -14.19
C GLN A 419 4.82 8.16 -12.98
N GLY A 420 4.90 7.37 -11.91
CA GLY A 420 5.77 7.64 -10.75
C GLY A 420 7.26 7.69 -11.10
N SER A 421 7.73 6.84 -12.02
CA SER A 421 9.13 6.87 -12.49
C SER A 421 9.43 8.15 -13.25
N SER A 422 8.53 8.55 -14.15
CA SER A 422 8.65 9.80 -14.92
C SER A 422 8.66 11.04 -14.02
N TYR A 423 7.76 11.10 -13.03
CA TYR A 423 7.66 12.22 -12.10
C TYR A 423 8.86 12.34 -11.14
N ILE A 424 9.39 11.22 -10.63
CA ILE A 424 10.60 11.24 -9.80
C ILE A 424 11.82 11.62 -10.66
N LYS A 425 11.93 11.11 -11.89
CA LYS A 425 12.99 11.51 -12.84
C LYS A 425 12.94 13.00 -13.18
N SER A 426 11.76 13.60 -13.35
CA SER A 426 11.64 15.05 -13.59
C SER A 426 11.95 15.88 -12.35
N MET A 427 11.56 15.46 -11.14
CA MET A 427 11.99 16.12 -9.90
C MET A 427 13.52 16.10 -9.74
N ILE A 428 14.18 14.97 -10.01
CA ILE A 428 15.65 14.86 -9.94
C ILE A 428 16.32 15.79 -10.98
N ALA A 429 15.76 15.92 -12.18
CA ALA A 429 16.26 16.83 -13.20
C ALA A 429 16.09 18.31 -12.78
N ASN A 430 14.90 18.69 -12.29
CA ASN A 430 14.60 20.04 -11.83
C ASN A 430 15.47 20.44 -10.64
N LYS A 431 15.67 19.53 -9.67
CA LYS A 431 16.55 19.71 -8.52
C LYS A 431 18.01 19.96 -8.92
N LYS A 432 18.52 19.19 -9.89
CA LYS A 432 19.87 19.41 -10.46
C LYS A 432 19.99 20.78 -11.14
N LYS A 433 18.98 21.19 -11.93
CA LYS A 433 18.97 22.52 -12.55
C LYS A 433 18.98 23.62 -11.50
N GLN A 434 18.06 23.57 -10.53
CA GLN A 434 17.94 24.57 -9.45
C GLN A 434 19.24 24.71 -8.66
N HIS A 435 19.90 23.60 -8.31
CA HIS A 435 21.16 23.63 -7.55
C HIS A 435 22.32 24.29 -8.34
N GLU A 436 22.42 24.04 -9.66
CA GLU A 436 23.40 24.72 -10.52
C GLU A 436 23.04 26.21 -10.74
N ASP A 437 21.76 26.57 -10.79
CA ASP A 437 21.33 27.97 -10.84
C ASP A 437 21.60 28.70 -9.51
N VAL A 438 21.35 28.06 -8.37
CA VAL A 438 21.69 28.58 -7.02
C VAL A 438 23.19 28.85 -6.90
N LYS A 439 24.07 27.94 -7.36
CA LYS A 439 25.53 28.17 -7.37
C LYS A 439 25.93 29.43 -8.13
N LYS A 440 25.31 29.71 -9.28
CA LYS A 440 25.57 30.95 -10.06
C LYS A 440 25.23 32.18 -9.23
N TRP A 441 24.04 32.21 -8.61
CA TRP A 441 23.61 33.35 -7.78
C TRP A 441 24.46 33.51 -6.51
N ILE A 442 24.87 32.42 -5.86
CA ILE A 442 25.80 32.45 -4.71
C ILE A 442 27.15 33.08 -5.11
N GLY A 443 27.60 32.89 -6.36
CA GLY A 443 28.80 33.53 -6.91
C GLY A 443 28.76 35.08 -6.89
N PHE A 444 27.56 35.68 -7.04
CA PHE A 444 27.41 37.14 -7.16
C PHE A 444 26.60 37.80 -6.02
N THR A 445 26.27 37.05 -4.96
CA THR A 445 25.61 37.61 -3.77
C THR A 445 26.56 38.37 -2.86
N LYS A 446 26.07 39.47 -2.31
CA LYS A 446 26.70 40.23 -1.23
C LYS A 446 26.15 39.81 0.14
N VAL A 447 24.84 39.61 0.24
CA VAL A 447 24.12 39.26 1.49
C VAL A 447 23.08 38.20 1.17
N ILE A 448 22.88 37.24 2.08
CA ILE A 448 21.76 36.31 2.05
C ILE A 448 20.99 36.45 3.36
N THR A 449 19.68 36.58 3.29
CA THR A 449 18.80 36.64 4.46
C THR A 449 17.68 35.62 4.35
N VAL A 450 17.22 35.13 5.49
CA VAL A 450 16.10 34.20 5.63
C VAL A 450 15.01 34.81 6.49
N GLN A 451 13.75 34.57 6.14
CA GLN A 451 12.59 34.86 6.97
C GLN A 451 11.72 33.60 7.01
N VAL A 452 11.34 33.16 8.21
CA VAL A 452 10.46 32.00 8.41
C VAL A 452 9.11 32.53 8.92
N GLY A 453 8.07 32.51 8.08
CA GLY A 453 6.73 33.00 8.42
C GLY A 453 6.75 34.42 8.99
N SER A 454 6.37 34.55 10.27
CA SER A 454 6.32 35.81 11.01
C SER A 454 7.53 36.08 11.93
N PHE A 455 8.57 35.24 11.90
CA PHE A 455 9.82 35.49 12.61
C PHE A 455 10.62 36.63 11.93
N PRO A 456 11.48 37.36 12.68
CA PRO A 456 12.33 38.40 12.10
C PRO A 456 13.27 37.85 11.02
N GLN A 457 13.67 38.72 10.10
CA GLN A 457 14.60 38.40 9.03
C GLN A 457 16.04 38.31 9.58
N GLU A 458 16.69 37.15 9.42
CA GLU A 458 18.05 36.89 9.89
C GLU A 458 19.03 36.79 8.70
N GLN A 459 20.30 37.15 8.92
CA GLN A 459 21.35 37.01 7.90
C GLN A 459 22.04 35.66 8.05
N ILE A 460 22.16 34.93 6.94
CA ILE A 460 22.85 33.63 6.86
C ILE A 460 24.07 33.70 5.94
N ASP A 461 25.02 32.79 6.13
CA ASP A 461 26.19 32.68 5.27
C ASP A 461 25.90 31.88 3.99
N LYS A 462 26.85 31.95 3.04
CA LYS A 462 26.73 31.34 1.72
C LYS A 462 26.74 29.80 1.74
N GLN A 463 27.43 29.18 2.70
CA GLN A 463 27.49 27.72 2.81
C GLN A 463 26.20 27.18 3.43
N SER A 464 25.71 27.77 4.53
CA SER A 464 24.42 27.36 5.12
C SER A 464 23.26 27.46 4.11
N PHE A 465 23.24 28.49 3.25
CA PHE A 465 22.25 28.56 2.18
C PHE A 465 22.46 27.50 1.09
N LEU A 466 23.70 27.20 0.71
CA LEU A 466 24.00 26.13 -0.26
C LEU A 466 23.56 24.77 0.28
N ASP A 467 23.88 24.45 1.53
CA ASP A 467 23.52 23.18 2.19
C ASP A 467 22.00 23.02 2.30
N MET A 468 21.27 24.07 2.71
CA MET A 468 19.80 24.08 2.69
C MET A 468 19.24 23.91 1.25
N SER A 469 19.89 24.51 0.25
CA SER A 469 19.52 24.36 -1.17
C SER A 469 19.82 22.97 -1.75
N GLU A 470 20.61 22.13 -1.07
CA GLU A 470 20.78 20.71 -1.41
C GLU A 470 19.66 19.85 -0.84
N LEU A 471 19.14 20.16 0.34
CA LEU A 471 18.08 19.38 1.00
C LEU A 471 16.70 19.51 0.34
N PHE A 472 16.27 20.74 -0.01
CA PHE A 472 14.87 21.01 -0.40
C PHE A 472 14.71 21.50 -1.84
N LEU A 473 13.61 21.15 -2.52
CA LEU A 473 13.29 21.70 -3.85
C LEU A 473 12.49 23.00 -3.65
N MET A 474 13.14 24.14 -3.81
CA MET A 474 12.56 25.48 -3.61
C MET A 474 11.67 25.88 -4.80
N SER A 475 11.03 27.05 -4.72
CA SER A 475 10.35 27.70 -5.84
C SER A 475 11.27 27.93 -7.05
N GLU A 476 10.68 28.29 -8.19
CA GLU A 476 11.44 29.01 -9.22
C GLU A 476 11.87 30.39 -8.65
N PRO A 477 13.09 30.88 -8.99
CA PRO A 477 13.60 32.14 -8.44
C PRO A 477 12.86 33.34 -9.02
N ILE A 478 12.36 34.21 -8.14
CA ILE A 478 11.83 35.52 -8.53
C ILE A 478 13.01 36.51 -8.54
N VAL A 479 13.41 36.96 -9.72
CA VAL A 479 14.51 37.91 -9.92
C VAL A 479 13.95 39.31 -10.14
N SER A 480 14.42 40.30 -9.37
CA SER A 480 14.01 41.69 -9.49
C SER A 480 15.18 42.62 -9.15
N ASN A 481 15.63 43.42 -10.14
CA ASN A 481 16.78 44.31 -10.04
C ASN A 481 18.03 43.59 -9.49
N ASN A 482 18.43 43.88 -8.25
CA ASN A 482 19.60 43.31 -7.59
C ASN A 482 19.22 42.26 -6.52
N THR A 483 18.04 41.65 -6.63
CA THR A 483 17.52 40.70 -5.63
C THR A 483 17.00 39.44 -6.31
N VAL A 484 17.35 38.29 -5.75
CA VAL A 484 16.76 36.98 -6.10
C VAL A 484 16.05 36.43 -4.88
N VAL A 485 14.80 36.00 -5.04
CA VAL A 485 13.99 35.43 -3.97
C VAL A 485 13.64 33.98 -4.30
N TYR A 486 13.96 33.08 -3.38
CA TYR A 486 13.47 31.70 -3.35
C TYR A 486 12.50 31.54 -2.19
N SER A 487 11.47 30.71 -2.34
CA SER A 487 10.64 30.26 -1.21
C SER A 487 10.58 28.74 -1.10
N TYR A 488 10.37 28.27 0.12
CA TYR A 488 10.10 26.87 0.45
C TYR A 488 9.14 26.82 1.64
N GLU A 489 7.92 26.31 1.43
CA GLU A 489 6.83 26.38 2.41
C GLU A 489 6.67 27.81 2.95
N ASP A 490 6.68 28.02 4.27
CA ASP A 490 6.58 29.35 4.90
C ASP A 490 7.94 30.09 4.98
N THR A 491 9.02 29.56 4.38
CA THR A 491 10.36 30.16 4.42
C THR A 491 10.68 30.93 3.14
N ILE A 492 11.23 32.13 3.27
CA ILE A 492 11.66 33.00 2.17
C ILE A 492 13.16 33.27 2.33
N PHE A 493 13.93 33.02 1.26
CA PHE A 493 15.35 33.35 1.16
C PHE A 493 15.55 34.50 0.17
N THR A 494 16.12 35.60 0.65
CA THR A 494 16.37 36.82 -0.12
C THR A 494 17.86 37.03 -0.31
N LEU A 495 18.31 36.94 -1.55
CA LEU A 495 19.70 37.06 -1.99
C LEU A 495 19.91 38.45 -2.59
N GLU A 496 20.70 39.30 -1.92
CA GLU A 496 21.13 40.59 -2.47
C GLU A 496 22.37 40.41 -3.34
N LEU A 497 22.32 40.91 -4.57
CA LEU A 497 23.35 40.81 -5.58
C LEU A 497 24.26 42.04 -5.62
N GLU A 498 25.50 41.87 -6.09
CA GLU A 498 26.42 42.98 -6.34
C GLU A 498 25.96 43.86 -7.52
N ALA A 499 26.15 45.17 -7.39
CA ALA A 499 25.41 46.18 -8.17
C ALA A 499 25.83 46.37 -9.64
N ASN A 500 26.61 45.46 -10.22
CA ASN A 500 27.13 45.54 -11.60
C ASN A 500 26.67 44.38 -12.52
N ILE A 501 25.73 43.54 -12.08
CA ILE A 501 25.19 42.45 -12.90
C ILE A 501 24.16 43.02 -13.87
N SER A 502 24.47 43.02 -15.17
CA SER A 502 23.46 43.20 -16.21
C SER A 502 22.64 41.91 -16.34
N LEU A 503 21.31 42.01 -16.19
CA LEU A 503 20.38 40.88 -16.25
C LEU A 503 20.19 40.36 -17.70
N ASN A 504 21.24 39.76 -18.25
CA ASN A 504 21.24 39.04 -19.53
C ASN A 504 21.60 37.56 -19.32
N VAL A 505 20.86 36.89 -18.44
CA VAL A 505 20.89 35.42 -18.26
C VAL A 505 19.45 34.92 -18.20
N HIS A 506 18.97 34.37 -19.32
CA HIS A 506 17.71 33.65 -19.49
C HIS A 506 18.01 32.24 -20.00
#